data_AF-A0AAU3AC87-F1
#
_entry.id   AF-A0AAU3AC87-F1
#
_cell.length_a   1.000
_cell.length_b   1.000
_cell.length_c   1.000
_cell.angle_alpha   90.00
_cell.angle_beta   90.00
_cell.angle_gamma   90.00
#
_symmetry.space_group_name_H-M   'P 1'
#
loop_
_entity.id
_entity.type
_entity.pdbx_description
1 polymer ?
#
loop_
_entity_poly.entity_id
_entity_poly.type
_entity_poly.pdbx_seq_one_letter_code
_entity_poly.pdbx_strand_id
1 'polypeptide(L)'
;MTRRPPARRRRRSKRRQREQDQLVALLVGAVIGLAIFIAAVNWLLAHWWVFVLLAVVAVLAGVGALYQRQQRALWARTQWQGLRYGLPQLDGLHHRDFEYAIRDLMRRDGCTDAKQIGGAGDNGADVLATDPLGRKWVIQCKHRRNGAQGSAVGTPDLQRVNGTARQLYGADVVLVVTNGRFSTKCPELARQLRMHLADRTMLASWAAGSRPLWELLPKVPPPRRSTPLR
;
A
#
# COMPACT_ATOMS: atom_id res chain seq x y z
N MET A 1 70.22 -78.42 -28.77
CA MET A 1 69.40 -77.98 -27.62
C MET A 1 69.89 -76.58 -27.20
N THR A 2 69.30 -75.52 -27.76
CA THR A 2 68.31 -74.64 -27.09
C THR A 2 68.86 -73.87 -25.88
N ARG A 3 69.07 -72.55 -26.04
CA ARG A 3 68.32 -71.48 -25.33
C ARG A 3 68.78 -70.07 -25.74
N ARG A 4 67.85 -69.31 -26.32
CA ARG A 4 67.91 -67.86 -26.53
C ARG A 4 67.86 -67.12 -25.19
N PRO A 5 68.53 -65.97 -25.01
CA PRO A 5 68.10 -64.96 -24.05
C PRO A 5 67.40 -63.80 -24.80
N PRO A 6 66.22 -63.32 -24.37
CA PRO A 6 65.72 -62.05 -24.87
C PRO A 6 65.70 -60.94 -23.80
N ALA A 7 66.21 -59.79 -24.22
CA ALA A 7 65.60 -58.46 -24.05
C ALA A 7 65.20 -58.00 -22.63
N ARG A 8 66.18 -57.64 -21.78
CA ARG A 8 65.92 -56.91 -20.52
C ARG A 8 66.32 -55.42 -20.53
N ARG A 9 67.08 -54.93 -21.52
CA ARG A 9 67.62 -53.55 -21.52
C ARG A 9 66.69 -52.49 -22.15
N ARG A 10 65.82 -52.87 -23.11
CA ARG A 10 64.97 -51.94 -23.88
C ARG A 10 63.70 -51.46 -23.14
N ARG A 11 63.31 -52.13 -22.04
CA ARG A 11 62.13 -51.76 -21.23
C ARG A 11 62.41 -50.61 -20.24
N ARG A 12 63.66 -50.44 -19.78
CA ARG A 12 64.04 -49.41 -18.80
C ARG A 12 64.06 -47.99 -19.41
N SER A 13 64.47 -47.83 -20.67
CA SER A 13 64.49 -46.51 -21.33
C SER A 13 63.09 -45.98 -21.65
N LYS A 14 62.18 -46.84 -22.14
CA LYS A 14 60.79 -46.44 -22.42
C LYS A 14 60.02 -45.99 -21.17
N ARG A 15 60.32 -46.54 -19.99
CA ARG A 15 59.71 -46.11 -18.72
C ARG A 15 60.20 -44.73 -18.30
N ARG A 16 61.52 -44.49 -18.39
CA ARG A 16 62.13 -43.20 -18.04
C ARG A 16 61.71 -42.08 -18.99
N GLN A 17 61.51 -42.40 -20.27
CA GLN A 17 61.00 -41.48 -21.27
C GLN A 17 59.52 -41.13 -21.05
N ARG A 18 58.69 -42.10 -20.66
CA ARG A 18 57.30 -41.84 -20.23
C ARG A 18 57.20 -41.00 -18.97
N GLU A 19 58.08 -41.21 -17.99
CA GLU A 19 58.15 -40.37 -16.78
C GLU A 19 58.57 -38.93 -17.14
N GLN A 20 59.50 -38.74 -18.08
CA GLN A 20 59.84 -37.41 -18.60
C GLN A 20 58.67 -36.76 -19.36
N ASP A 21 57.98 -37.49 -20.24
CA ASP A 21 56.82 -36.97 -20.97
C ASP A 21 55.67 -36.61 -20.02
N GLN A 22 55.47 -37.38 -18.95
CA GLN A 22 54.48 -37.09 -17.89
C GLN A 22 54.86 -35.85 -17.09
N LEU A 23 56.13 -35.68 -16.73
CA LEU A 23 56.60 -34.48 -16.04
C LEU A 23 56.47 -33.25 -16.93
N VAL A 24 56.80 -33.35 -18.22
CA VAL A 24 56.62 -32.27 -19.19
C VAL A 24 55.13 -31.92 -19.35
N ALA A 25 54.24 -32.91 -19.46
CA ALA A 25 52.80 -32.68 -19.57
C ALA A 25 52.22 -31.99 -18.31
N LEU A 26 52.66 -32.39 -17.11
CA LEU A 26 52.26 -31.76 -15.85
C LEU A 26 52.75 -30.31 -15.76
N LEU A 27 54.00 -30.05 -16.17
CA LEU A 27 54.55 -28.69 -16.20
C LEU A 27 53.81 -27.80 -17.20
N VAL A 28 53.53 -28.30 -18.41
CA VAL A 28 52.75 -27.57 -19.42
C VAL A 28 51.33 -27.30 -18.90
N GLY A 29 50.68 -28.29 -18.28
CA GLY A 29 49.37 -28.11 -17.66
C GLY A 29 49.36 -27.06 -16.55
N ALA A 30 50.39 -27.04 -15.69
CA ALA A 30 50.54 -26.05 -14.64
C ALA A 30 50.75 -24.63 -15.21
N VAL A 31 51.55 -24.48 -16.27
CA VAL A 31 51.78 -23.19 -16.94
C VAL A 31 50.50 -22.67 -17.59
N ILE A 32 49.73 -23.54 -18.27
CA ILE A 32 48.44 -23.16 -18.86
C ILE A 32 47.45 -22.76 -17.77
N GLY A 33 47.36 -23.54 -16.68
CA GLY A 33 46.51 -23.22 -15.54
C GLY A 33 46.84 -21.86 -14.92
N LEU A 34 48.14 -21.57 -14.74
CA LEU A 34 48.61 -20.29 -14.22
C LEU A 34 48.30 -19.12 -15.17
N ALA A 35 48.48 -19.32 -16.49
CA ALA A 35 48.17 -18.30 -17.49
C ALA A 35 46.66 -17.96 -17.51
N ILE A 36 45.79 -18.98 -17.43
CA ILE A 36 44.34 -18.79 -17.33
C ILE A 36 43.98 -18.05 -16.04
N PHE A 37 44.60 -18.42 -14.92
CA PHE A 37 44.36 -17.76 -13.63
C PHE A 37 44.78 -16.28 -13.67
N ILE A 38 45.96 -15.96 -14.18
CA ILE A 38 46.43 -14.58 -14.33
C ILE A 38 45.53 -13.79 -15.27
N ALA A 39 45.12 -14.38 -16.41
CA ALA A 39 44.19 -13.75 -17.33
C ALA A 39 42.83 -13.47 -16.67
N ALA A 40 42.31 -14.40 -15.88
CA ALA A 40 41.07 -14.22 -15.13
C ALA A 40 41.17 -13.12 -14.07
N VAL A 41 42.26 -13.08 -13.30
CA VAL A 41 42.52 -12.05 -12.30
C VAL A 41 42.69 -10.68 -12.96
N ASN A 42 43.45 -10.59 -14.06
CA ASN A 42 43.63 -9.34 -14.79
C ASN A 42 42.32 -8.86 -15.43
N TRP A 43 41.50 -9.77 -15.96
CA TRP A 43 40.19 -9.43 -16.48
C TRP A 43 39.26 -8.92 -15.36
N LEU A 44 39.28 -9.54 -14.18
CA LEU A 44 38.51 -9.08 -13.02
C LEU A 44 38.98 -7.70 -12.52
N LEU A 45 40.30 -7.48 -12.46
CA LEU A 45 40.91 -6.18 -12.16
C LEU A 45 40.74 -5.15 -13.27
N ALA A 46 40.44 -5.56 -14.49
CA ALA A 46 40.11 -4.66 -15.59
C ALA A 46 38.62 -4.31 -15.63
N HIS A 47 37.73 -5.10 -15.00
CA HIS A 47 36.27 -4.94 -15.05
C HIS A 47 35.60 -4.68 -13.69
N TRP A 48 36.37 -4.49 -12.60
CA TRP A 48 35.84 -4.11 -11.28
C TRP A 48 34.97 -2.83 -11.34
N TRP A 49 35.28 -1.91 -12.25
CA TRP A 49 34.52 -0.68 -12.46
C TRP A 49 33.07 -0.94 -12.90
N VAL A 50 32.78 -2.07 -13.56
CA VAL A 50 31.41 -2.46 -13.94
C VAL A 50 30.57 -2.72 -12.69
N PHE A 51 31.14 -3.39 -11.68
CA PHE A 51 30.47 -3.63 -10.41
C PHE A 51 30.27 -2.34 -9.62
N VAL A 52 31.26 -1.44 -9.63
CA VAL A 52 31.13 -0.11 -9.02
C VAL A 52 30.03 0.70 -9.69
N LEU A 53 29.99 0.70 -11.03
CA LEU A 53 28.96 1.41 -11.79
C LEU A 53 27.56 0.84 -11.51
N LEU A 54 27.41 -0.49 -11.47
CA LEU A 54 26.16 -1.14 -11.09
C LEU A 54 25.74 -0.79 -9.66
N ALA A 55 26.68 -0.78 -8.71
CA ALA A 55 26.41 -0.38 -7.33
C ALA A 55 25.94 1.07 -7.24
N VAL A 56 26.59 2.00 -7.97
CA VAL A 56 26.18 3.41 -8.04
C VAL A 56 24.77 3.55 -8.63
N VAL A 57 24.47 2.86 -9.73
CA VAL A 57 23.13 2.88 -10.34
C VAL A 57 22.08 2.33 -9.37
N ALA A 58 22.36 1.23 -8.66
CA ALA A 58 21.45 0.66 -7.67
C ALA A 58 21.20 1.62 -6.50
N VAL A 59 22.23 2.31 -6.01
CA VAL A 59 22.09 3.33 -4.95
C VAL A 59 21.25 4.50 -5.43
N LEU A 60 21.53 5.03 -6.63
CA LEU A 60 20.75 6.14 -7.21
C LEU A 60 19.29 5.75 -7.43
N ALA A 61 19.02 4.54 -7.93
CA ALA A 61 17.67 4.02 -8.08
C ALA A 61 16.98 3.84 -6.72
N GLY A 62 17.68 3.34 -5.70
CA GLY A 62 17.18 3.20 -4.34
C GLY A 62 16.83 4.55 -3.70
N VAL A 63 17.73 5.53 -3.78
CA VAL A 63 17.50 6.90 -3.29
C VAL A 63 16.34 7.56 -4.05
N GLY A 64 16.29 7.42 -5.37
CA GLY A 64 15.19 7.92 -6.20
C GLY A 64 13.84 7.29 -5.83
N ALA A 65 13.80 5.98 -5.59
CA ALA A 65 12.60 5.28 -5.17
C ALA A 65 12.14 5.70 -3.77
N LEU A 66 13.05 5.91 -2.82
CA LEU A 66 12.74 6.41 -1.48
C LEU A 66 12.22 7.85 -1.55
N TYR A 67 12.88 8.72 -2.32
CA TYR A 67 12.44 10.09 -2.54
C TYR A 67 11.05 10.15 -3.19
N GLN A 68 10.79 9.32 -4.21
CA GLN A 68 9.46 9.21 -4.82
C GLN A 68 8.41 8.68 -3.85
N ARG A 69 8.73 7.69 -3.00
CA ARG A 69 7.79 7.18 -1.98
C ARG A 69 7.42 8.29 -0.98
N GLN A 70 8.38 9.09 -0.55
CA GLN A 70 8.14 10.21 0.35
C GLN A 70 7.32 11.33 -0.33
N GLN A 71 7.68 11.68 -1.57
CA GLN A 71 6.93 12.65 -2.36
C GLN A 71 5.49 12.18 -2.57
N ARG A 72 5.22 10.92 -2.97
CA ARG A 72 3.85 10.40 -3.11
C ARG A 72 3.01 10.55 -1.82
N ALA A 73 3.63 10.38 -0.64
CA ALA A 73 2.95 10.59 0.63
C ALA A 73 2.61 12.06 0.92
N LEU A 74 3.45 13.00 0.46
CA LEU A 74 3.21 14.44 0.57
C LEU A 74 2.23 14.95 -0.49
N TRP A 75 2.32 14.44 -1.73
CA TRP A 75 1.47 14.83 -2.86
C TRP A 75 0.04 14.32 -2.69
N ALA A 76 -0.12 13.15 -2.06
CA ALA A 76 -1.43 12.67 -1.61
C ALA A 76 -2.08 13.61 -0.58
N ARG A 77 -1.30 14.40 0.16
CA ARG A 77 -1.85 15.40 1.10
C ARG A 77 -2.20 16.71 0.39
N THR A 78 -1.36 17.19 -0.53
CA THR A 78 -1.59 18.49 -1.18
C THR A 78 -2.70 18.46 -2.21
N GLN A 79 -2.89 17.35 -2.93
CA GLN A 79 -3.88 17.28 -4.03
C GLN A 79 -5.32 17.53 -3.55
N TRP A 80 -5.63 17.17 -2.32
CA TRP A 80 -6.98 17.27 -1.79
C TRP A 80 -7.24 18.52 -0.94
N GLN A 81 -6.23 19.28 -0.54
CA GLN A 81 -6.37 20.44 0.37
C GLN A 81 -7.32 21.53 -0.16
N GLY A 82 -7.51 21.62 -1.47
CA GLY A 82 -8.44 22.56 -2.11
C GLY A 82 -9.86 22.03 -2.32
N LEU A 83 -10.12 20.73 -2.06
CA LEU A 83 -11.42 20.12 -2.35
C LEU A 83 -12.48 20.70 -1.41
N ARG A 84 -13.41 21.45 -2.00
CA ARG A 84 -14.57 21.99 -1.30
C ARG A 84 -15.79 21.74 -2.17
N TYR A 85 -16.89 21.34 -1.53
CA TYR A 85 -18.17 21.25 -2.20
C TYR A 85 -19.11 22.32 -1.66
N GLY A 86 -19.76 23.03 -2.57
CA GLY A 86 -20.92 23.84 -2.23
C GLY A 86 -22.13 22.96 -1.96
N LEU A 87 -23.01 23.37 -1.04
CA LEU A 87 -24.22 22.61 -0.75
C LEU A 87 -25.13 22.41 -1.99
N PRO A 88 -25.34 23.42 -2.86
CA PRO A 88 -26.09 23.23 -4.11
C PRO A 88 -25.45 22.20 -5.05
N GLN A 89 -24.11 22.11 -5.05
CA GLN A 89 -23.40 21.11 -5.84
C GLN A 89 -23.70 19.71 -5.32
N LEU A 90 -23.61 19.49 -4.00
CA LEU A 90 -23.95 18.21 -3.37
C LEU A 90 -25.42 17.81 -3.59
N ASP A 91 -26.33 18.77 -3.62
CA ASP A 91 -27.75 18.53 -3.87
C ASP A 91 -28.01 18.06 -5.30
N GLY A 92 -27.27 18.59 -6.27
CA GLY A 92 -27.38 18.20 -7.68
C GLY A 92 -26.77 16.84 -8.02
N LEU A 93 -26.00 16.24 -7.11
CA LEU A 93 -25.37 14.94 -7.36
C LEU A 93 -26.38 13.81 -7.41
N HIS A 94 -26.10 12.82 -8.25
CA HIS A 94 -26.73 11.51 -8.14
C HIS A 94 -26.27 10.82 -6.85
N HIS A 95 -27.06 9.87 -6.32
CA HIS A 95 -26.75 9.24 -5.02
C HIS A 95 -25.34 8.61 -4.98
N ARG A 96 -24.91 7.97 -6.08
CA ARG A 96 -23.58 7.36 -6.17
C ARG A 96 -22.45 8.41 -6.24
N ASP A 97 -22.69 9.53 -6.92
CA ASP A 97 -21.71 10.62 -6.98
C ASP A 97 -21.61 11.34 -5.63
N PHE A 98 -22.71 11.40 -4.89
CA PHE A 98 -22.72 11.86 -3.50
C PHE A 98 -21.84 10.97 -2.60
N GLU A 99 -21.93 9.64 -2.73
CA GLU A 99 -21.03 8.73 -2.01
C GLU A 99 -19.55 8.96 -2.35
N TYR A 100 -19.24 9.19 -3.63
CA TYR A 100 -17.89 9.56 -4.06
C TYR A 100 -17.43 10.91 -3.49
N ALA A 101 -18.32 11.91 -3.42
CA ALA A 101 -18.01 13.19 -2.81
C ALA A 101 -17.67 13.04 -1.31
N ILE A 102 -18.42 12.20 -0.58
CA ILE A 102 -18.12 11.89 0.83
C ILE A 102 -16.76 11.17 0.97
N ARG A 103 -16.47 10.20 0.10
CA ARG A 103 -15.14 9.57 0.03
C ARG A 103 -14.04 10.61 -0.16
N ASP A 104 -14.23 11.55 -1.09
CA ASP A 104 -13.21 12.54 -1.43
C ASP A 104 -13.02 13.59 -0.32
N LEU A 105 -14.08 13.95 0.40
CA LEU A 105 -13.97 14.75 1.64
C LEU A 105 -13.16 14.02 2.72
N MET A 106 -13.36 12.70 2.90
CA MET A 106 -12.54 11.92 3.83
C MET A 106 -11.07 11.90 3.40
N ARG A 107 -10.79 11.78 2.10
CA ARG A 107 -9.40 11.83 1.56
C ARG A 107 -8.76 13.19 1.80
N ARG A 108 -9.49 14.27 1.56
CA ARG A 108 -9.07 15.64 1.87
C ARG A 108 -8.63 15.79 3.31
N ASP A 109 -9.41 15.22 4.22
CA ASP A 109 -9.15 15.33 5.65
C ASP A 109 -7.99 14.44 6.13
N GLY A 110 -7.39 13.65 5.23
CA GLY A 110 -6.21 12.81 5.50
C GLY A 110 -6.49 11.32 5.56
N CYS A 111 -7.71 10.86 5.28
CA CYS A 111 -8.03 9.44 5.18
C CYS A 111 -7.64 8.90 3.81
N THR A 112 -6.35 8.64 3.60
CA THR A 112 -5.79 8.28 2.28
C THR A 112 -6.34 6.97 1.71
N ASP A 113 -6.80 6.06 2.57
CA ASP A 113 -7.39 4.77 2.20
C ASP A 113 -8.91 4.83 1.96
N ALA A 114 -9.51 6.02 2.03
CA ALA A 114 -10.95 6.15 1.90
C ALA A 114 -11.44 5.62 0.55
N LYS A 115 -12.45 4.76 0.59
CA LYS A 115 -13.00 4.02 -0.54
C LYS A 115 -14.52 4.00 -0.49
N GLN A 116 -15.14 4.22 -1.65
CA GLN A 116 -16.56 3.98 -1.86
C GLN A 116 -16.74 2.49 -2.15
N ILE A 117 -17.68 1.85 -1.48
CA ILE A 117 -18.01 0.42 -1.60
C ILE A 117 -19.51 0.18 -1.82
N GLY A 118 -20.32 1.25 -1.83
CA GLY A 118 -21.77 1.20 -2.02
C GLY A 118 -22.17 0.55 -3.34
N GLY A 119 -23.22 -0.27 -3.28
CA GLY A 119 -23.64 -1.16 -4.36
C GLY A 119 -24.56 -2.28 -3.88
N ALA A 120 -24.93 -3.20 -4.78
CA ALA A 120 -25.76 -4.34 -4.39
C ALA A 120 -25.05 -5.19 -3.31
N GLY A 121 -25.68 -5.35 -2.14
CA GLY A 121 -25.13 -6.13 -1.03
C GLY A 121 -24.14 -5.39 -0.13
N ASP A 122 -24.08 -4.07 -0.21
CA ASP A 122 -23.21 -3.22 0.63
C ASP A 122 -23.54 -3.22 2.14
N ASN A 123 -24.62 -3.91 2.53
CA ASN A 123 -25.06 -4.07 3.91
C ASN A 123 -25.23 -2.72 4.66
N GLY A 124 -25.47 -1.65 3.91
CA GLY A 124 -25.64 -0.30 4.46
C GLY A 124 -24.34 0.47 4.75
N ALA A 125 -23.21 0.07 4.16
CA ALA A 125 -21.96 0.83 4.23
C ALA A 125 -21.58 1.32 2.84
N ASP A 126 -21.53 2.63 2.63
CA ASP A 126 -21.22 3.20 1.30
C ASP A 126 -19.77 3.65 1.20
N VAL A 127 -19.18 4.13 2.30
CA VAL A 127 -17.79 4.60 2.36
C VAL A 127 -17.09 4.01 3.58
N LEU A 128 -15.88 3.50 3.35
CA LEU A 128 -14.94 3.07 4.39
C LEU A 128 -13.72 3.98 4.38
N ALA A 129 -13.19 4.32 5.55
CA ALA A 129 -12.01 5.16 5.67
C ALA A 129 -11.27 4.90 6.99
N THR A 130 -9.97 5.17 7.03
CA THR A 130 -9.17 5.21 8.25
C THR A 130 -8.65 6.63 8.45
N ASP A 131 -8.99 7.25 9.57
CA ASP A 131 -8.53 8.61 9.85
C ASP A 131 -7.06 8.67 10.28
N PRO A 132 -6.43 9.86 10.33
CA PRO A 132 -5.03 10.00 10.73
C PRO A 132 -4.71 9.51 12.15
N LEU A 133 -5.73 9.31 13.00
CA LEU A 133 -5.61 8.76 14.35
C LEU A 133 -5.84 7.23 14.38
N GLY A 134 -5.92 6.59 13.21
CA GLY A 134 -6.04 5.15 13.05
C GLY A 134 -7.45 4.59 13.32
N ARG A 135 -8.47 5.45 13.47
CA ARG A 135 -9.85 5.01 13.71
C ARG A 135 -10.49 4.60 12.40
N LYS A 136 -11.17 3.46 12.39
CA LYS A 136 -11.92 2.94 11.24
C LYS A 136 -13.32 3.53 11.20
N TRP A 137 -13.64 4.18 10.08
CA TRP A 137 -14.93 4.79 9.79
C TRP A 137 -15.73 3.92 8.83
N VAL A 138 -16.99 3.66 9.19
CA VAL A 138 -18.03 3.17 8.28
C VAL A 138 -19.07 4.26 8.13
N ILE A 139 -19.33 4.66 6.89
CA ILE A 139 -20.21 5.76 6.57
C ILE A 139 -21.34 5.26 5.65
N GLN A 140 -22.58 5.47 6.07
CA GLN A 140 -23.75 5.38 5.21
C GLN A 140 -24.10 6.78 4.72
N CYS A 141 -24.21 6.93 3.41
CA CYS A 141 -24.66 8.11 2.72
C CYS A 141 -26.16 8.00 2.39
N LYS A 142 -26.90 9.08 2.61
CA LYS A 142 -28.30 9.19 2.21
C LYS A 142 -28.52 10.50 1.47
N HIS A 143 -28.49 10.43 0.15
CA HIS A 143 -28.87 11.55 -0.70
C HIS A 143 -30.40 11.66 -0.81
N ARG A 144 -30.90 12.90 -0.70
CA ARG A 144 -32.29 13.27 -0.92
C ARG A 144 -32.34 14.30 -2.04
N ARG A 145 -33.06 13.98 -3.12
CA ARG A 145 -33.25 14.88 -4.28
C ARG A 145 -33.75 16.28 -3.89
N ASN A 146 -34.69 16.34 -2.94
CA ASN A 146 -35.26 17.61 -2.45
C ASN A 146 -34.57 18.12 -1.17
N GLY A 147 -33.35 17.67 -0.88
CA GLY A 147 -32.54 18.11 0.27
C GLY A 147 -33.33 18.16 1.59
N ALA A 148 -33.30 19.32 2.24
CA ALA A 148 -34.01 19.56 3.50
C ALA A 148 -35.54 19.52 3.40
N GLN A 149 -36.13 19.58 2.20
CA GLN A 149 -37.58 19.48 1.97
C GLN A 149 -38.03 18.05 1.63
N GLY A 150 -37.08 17.13 1.37
CA GLY A 150 -37.37 15.73 1.05
C GLY A 150 -37.83 14.89 2.24
N SER A 151 -37.91 13.57 2.05
CA SER A 151 -38.18 12.65 3.16
C SER A 151 -37.01 12.61 4.14
N ALA A 152 -37.31 12.60 5.43
CA ALA A 152 -36.29 12.50 6.46
C ALA A 152 -35.60 11.11 6.41
N VAL A 153 -34.33 11.05 6.80
CA VAL A 153 -33.65 9.77 7.09
C VAL A 153 -34.23 9.20 8.38
N GLY A 154 -34.56 7.91 8.37
CA GLY A 154 -35.30 7.26 9.45
C GLY A 154 -34.42 6.35 10.32
N THR A 155 -34.99 5.87 11.42
CA THR A 155 -34.34 4.90 12.30
C THR A 155 -34.00 3.56 11.63
N PRO A 156 -34.73 3.05 10.61
CA PRO A 156 -34.34 1.81 9.93
C PRO A 156 -32.99 1.93 9.21
N ASP A 157 -32.63 3.11 8.70
CA ASP A 157 -31.33 3.35 8.08
C ASP A 157 -30.19 3.19 9.11
N LEU A 158 -30.39 3.73 10.33
CA LEU A 158 -29.42 3.60 11.43
C LEU A 158 -29.27 2.14 11.88
N GLN A 159 -30.38 1.41 12.01
CA GLN A 159 -30.38 0.01 12.45
C GLN A 159 -29.63 -0.89 11.46
N ARG A 160 -29.82 -0.67 10.16
CA ARG A 160 -29.16 -1.43 9.09
C ARG A 160 -27.65 -1.32 9.17
N VAL A 161 -27.12 -0.09 9.13
CA VAL A 161 -25.66 0.12 9.19
C VAL A 161 -25.08 -0.31 10.54
N ASN A 162 -25.81 -0.12 11.65
CA ASN A 162 -25.33 -0.55 12.96
C ASN A 162 -25.17 -2.08 13.06
N GLY A 163 -26.05 -2.84 12.41
CA GLY A 163 -25.99 -4.31 12.39
C GLY A 163 -24.73 -4.85 11.72
N THR A 164 -24.11 -4.09 10.82
CA THR A 164 -23.06 -4.61 9.93
C THR A 164 -21.72 -3.89 10.13
N ALA A 165 -21.72 -2.59 10.44
CA ALA A 165 -20.53 -1.74 10.48
C ALA A 165 -19.41 -2.29 11.37
N ARG A 166 -19.74 -2.73 12.59
CA ARG A 166 -18.73 -3.23 13.55
C ARG A 166 -18.35 -4.68 13.28
N GLN A 167 -19.32 -5.52 12.90
CA GLN A 167 -19.10 -6.96 12.70
C GLN A 167 -18.32 -7.23 11.42
N LEU A 168 -18.67 -6.57 10.31
CA LEU A 168 -18.06 -6.82 9.01
C LEU A 168 -16.80 -5.98 8.77
N TYR A 169 -16.76 -4.75 9.28
CA TYR A 169 -15.69 -3.80 8.95
C TYR A 169 -14.85 -3.36 10.16
N GLY A 170 -15.19 -3.81 11.37
CA GLY A 170 -14.44 -3.46 12.58
C GLY A 170 -14.45 -1.97 12.88
N ALA A 171 -15.56 -1.28 12.57
CA ALA A 171 -15.72 0.16 12.73
C ALA A 171 -15.49 0.63 14.18
N ASP A 172 -14.64 1.63 14.34
CA ASP A 172 -14.54 2.41 15.58
C ASP A 172 -15.58 3.53 15.57
N VAL A 173 -15.82 4.12 14.39
CA VAL A 173 -16.75 5.23 14.18
C VAL A 173 -17.77 4.83 13.12
N VAL A 174 -19.05 4.94 13.47
CA VAL A 174 -20.17 4.70 12.53
C VAL A 174 -20.88 6.01 12.31
N LEU A 175 -21.00 6.43 11.06
CA LEU A 175 -21.59 7.70 10.65
C LEU A 175 -22.73 7.48 9.66
N VAL A 176 -23.81 8.21 9.83
CA VAL A 176 -24.81 8.42 8.77
C VAL A 176 -24.75 9.87 8.34
N VAL A 177 -24.57 10.11 7.04
CA VAL A 177 -24.50 11.46 6.45
C VAL A 177 -25.61 11.67 5.43
N THR A 178 -26.22 12.86 5.42
CA THR A 178 -27.28 13.21 4.47
C THR A 178 -27.22 14.68 4.08
N ASN A 179 -27.59 14.99 2.83
CA ASN A 179 -27.86 16.38 2.41
C ASN A 179 -29.27 16.86 2.83
N GLY A 180 -30.06 16.01 3.50
CA GLY A 180 -31.37 16.31 4.03
C GLY A 180 -31.40 16.43 5.56
N ARG A 181 -32.48 15.94 6.16
CA ARG A 181 -32.71 15.96 7.61
C ARG A 181 -32.92 14.56 8.17
N PHE A 182 -32.61 14.39 9.45
CA PHE A 182 -32.98 13.19 10.19
C PHE A 182 -34.38 13.33 10.81
N SER A 183 -35.05 12.21 11.02
CA SER A 183 -36.29 12.20 11.81
C SER A 183 -35.98 12.51 13.28
N THR A 184 -36.97 13.02 14.02
CA THR A 184 -36.83 13.39 15.44
C THR A 184 -36.40 12.24 16.35
N LYS A 185 -36.62 10.99 15.92
CA LYS A 185 -36.22 9.78 16.66
C LYS A 185 -34.76 9.38 16.45
N CYS A 186 -34.11 9.84 15.38
CA CYS A 186 -32.76 9.41 15.03
C CYS A 186 -31.68 9.87 16.03
N PRO A 187 -31.68 11.12 16.55
CA PRO A 187 -30.65 11.56 17.49
C PRO A 187 -30.57 10.70 18.75
N GLU A 188 -31.72 10.31 19.29
CA GLU A 188 -31.77 9.44 20.47
C GLU A 188 -31.25 8.04 20.18
N LEU A 189 -31.70 7.44 19.08
CA LEU A 189 -31.24 6.12 18.66
C LEU A 189 -29.73 6.12 18.36
N ALA A 190 -29.23 7.12 17.64
CA ALA A 190 -27.80 7.25 17.33
C ALA A 190 -26.95 7.28 18.61
N ARG A 191 -27.41 7.99 19.65
CA ARG A 191 -26.74 8.02 20.96
C ARG A 191 -26.69 6.63 21.60
N GLN A 192 -27.81 5.91 21.61
CA GLN A 192 -27.91 4.55 22.17
C GLN A 192 -27.01 3.57 21.41
N LEU A 193 -26.93 3.69 20.09
CA LEU A 193 -26.12 2.84 19.20
C LEU A 193 -24.65 3.30 19.07
N ARG A 194 -24.26 4.38 19.75
CA ARG A 194 -22.92 5.01 19.67
C ARG A 194 -22.53 5.31 18.21
N MET A 195 -23.43 5.98 17.51
CA MET A 195 -23.30 6.41 16.12
C MET A 195 -23.30 7.94 16.02
N HIS A 196 -22.77 8.44 14.92
CA HIS A 196 -22.76 9.86 14.58
C HIS A 196 -23.72 10.16 13.44
N LEU A 197 -24.30 11.35 13.48
CA LEU A 197 -25.20 11.87 12.45
C LEU A 197 -24.60 13.18 11.92
N ALA A 198 -24.45 13.27 10.60
CA ALA A 198 -24.10 14.50 9.91
C ALA A 198 -25.28 14.88 9.01
N ASP A 199 -26.05 15.86 9.46
CA ASP A 199 -27.17 16.41 8.69
C ASP A 199 -26.68 17.40 7.64
N ARG A 200 -27.62 18.01 6.92
CA ARG A 200 -27.32 19.03 5.91
C ARG A 200 -26.43 20.17 6.41
N THR A 201 -26.66 20.67 7.63
CA THR A 201 -25.92 21.81 8.17
C THR A 201 -24.48 21.42 8.51
N MET A 202 -24.31 20.25 9.13
CA MET A 202 -23.00 19.71 9.42
C MET A 202 -22.24 19.37 8.13
N LEU A 203 -22.92 18.74 7.16
CA LEU A 203 -22.35 18.44 5.86
C LEU A 203 -21.92 19.71 5.12
N ALA A 204 -22.72 20.77 5.13
CA ALA A 204 -22.36 22.05 4.52
C ALA A 204 -21.10 22.64 5.16
N SER A 205 -21.04 22.63 6.49
CA SER A 205 -19.89 23.14 7.26
C SER A 205 -18.63 22.34 6.97
N TRP A 206 -18.76 21.01 6.92
CA TRP A 206 -17.67 20.10 6.61
C TRP A 206 -17.18 20.25 5.17
N ALA A 207 -18.11 20.27 4.21
CA ALA A 207 -17.81 20.29 2.79
C ALA A 207 -17.19 21.63 2.32
N ALA A 208 -17.62 22.75 2.90
CA ALA A 208 -17.10 24.07 2.58
C ALA A 208 -15.82 24.43 3.36
N GLY A 209 -15.66 23.88 4.56
CA GLY A 209 -14.56 24.19 5.47
C GLY A 209 -13.28 23.38 5.24
N SER A 210 -12.22 23.77 5.95
CA SER A 210 -10.97 23.01 6.07
C SER A 210 -10.90 22.13 7.32
N ARG A 211 -11.95 22.18 8.16
CA ARG A 211 -12.02 21.42 9.40
C ARG A 211 -12.50 20.00 9.11
N PRO A 212 -11.78 18.97 9.58
CA PRO A 212 -12.18 17.60 9.35
C PRO A 212 -13.39 17.21 10.19
N LEU A 213 -14.12 16.20 9.73
CA LEU A 213 -15.40 15.83 10.34
C LEU A 213 -15.30 15.50 11.85
N TRP A 214 -14.20 14.90 12.31
CA TRP A 214 -14.02 14.56 13.71
C TRP A 214 -13.85 15.75 14.65
N GLU A 215 -13.57 16.96 14.14
CA GLU A 215 -13.61 18.19 14.93
C GLU A 215 -15.01 18.83 15.01
N LEU A 216 -15.89 18.45 14.09
CA LEU A 216 -17.28 18.94 14.03
C LEU A 216 -18.22 18.04 14.83
N LEU A 217 -17.86 16.77 15.00
CA LEU A 217 -18.65 15.81 15.75
C LEU A 217 -18.46 15.98 17.27
N PRO A 218 -19.53 15.82 18.06
CA PRO A 218 -19.52 16.16 19.49
C PRO A 218 -18.63 15.23 20.34
N LYS A 219 -18.44 13.96 19.95
CA LYS A 219 -17.65 12.99 20.73
C LYS A 219 -17.17 11.81 19.90
N VAL A 220 -15.98 11.91 19.31
CA VAL A 220 -15.38 10.78 18.58
C VAL A 220 -14.53 9.94 19.54
N PRO A 221 -14.54 8.60 19.45
CA PRO A 221 -13.70 7.73 20.29
C PRO A 221 -12.20 8.07 20.20
N PRO A 222 -11.39 7.68 21.20
CA PRO A 222 -9.96 7.94 21.22
C PRO A 222 -9.23 7.23 20.06
N PRO A 223 -8.01 7.65 19.71
CA PRO A 223 -7.18 7.01 18.70
C PRO A 223 -7.06 5.51 18.94
N ARG A 224 -7.05 4.72 17.86
CA ARG A 224 -6.76 3.29 17.95
C ARG A 224 -5.26 3.19 18.28
N ARG A 225 -4.90 2.68 19.46
CA ARG A 225 -3.49 2.54 19.88
C ARG A 225 -2.72 1.87 18.74
N SER A 226 -1.72 2.55 18.19
CA SER A 226 -0.76 1.92 17.29
C SER A 226 -0.03 0.86 18.11
N THR A 227 -0.34 -0.41 17.89
CA THR A 227 0.53 -1.49 18.36
C THR A 227 1.90 -1.21 17.74
N PRO A 228 2.95 -0.91 18.53
CA PRO A 228 4.29 -0.85 17.97
C PRO A 228 4.56 -2.23 17.38
N LEU A 229 4.92 -2.30 16.10
CA LEU A 229 5.42 -3.52 15.48
C LEU A 229 6.56 -4.03 16.38
N ARG A 230 6.36 -5.21 16.99
CA ARG A 230 7.42 -5.96 17.65
C ARG A 230 8.30 -6.62 16.60
#